data_AF-A0AAE1MIH7-F1
#
_entry.id   AF-A0AAE1MIH7-F1
#
_cell.length_a   1.000
_cell.length_b   1.000
_cell.length_c   1.000
_cell.angle_alpha   90.00
_cell.angle_beta   90.00
_cell.angle_gamma   90.00
#
_symmetry.space_group_name_H-M   'P 1'
#
loop_
_entity.id
_entity.type
_entity.pdbx_description
1 polymer ?
#
loop_
_entity_poly.entity_id
_entity_poly.type
_entity_poly.pdbx_seq_one_letter_code
_entity_poly.pdbx_strand_id
1 'polypeptide(L)'
;MKQLELTVLLCVAWALILLYGEMFAYWVPSLFTCSWPHLRTSSSNSTVDYLKVAVIADPQLMDKTSLHLPPESLALQIAEFYTDLYMQRAFFASVLPFAPDVILFLGDYFDGGPYLTDEEWKKSFSRFRHIFGLNEQGEYTEMQVYYIPGNHDIGYEYSHAQKPEVIRRYEETFGVRNYRFSIGKVDFIAVDAQTVDGNRKKHLVSKTWEFVKNVSVDGEVHQRVLLMHIPLYRPDDTYCGLYRNSPIINQRVSRTSSVNDIWYQSYVSEDSSKRLMDMIKPKLILSGHDHDQCTITHQSKFGPIKEVL
;
A
#
# COMPACT_ATOMS: atom_id res chain seq x y z
N MET A 1 -31.72 -28.74 28.99
CA MET A 1 -30.74 -27.78 29.53
C MET A 1 -31.50 -26.73 30.30
N LYS A 2 -31.18 -26.51 31.58
CA LYS A 2 -31.82 -25.46 32.39
C LYS A 2 -31.43 -24.10 31.83
N GLN A 3 -32.30 -23.08 31.96
CA GLN A 3 -32.04 -21.73 31.44
C GLN A 3 -30.68 -21.18 31.88
N LEU A 4 -30.29 -21.41 33.14
CA LEU A 4 -28.98 -21.03 33.67
C LEU A 4 -27.80 -21.72 32.94
N GLU A 5 -27.92 -23.03 32.67
CA GLU A 5 -26.89 -23.78 31.94
C GLU A 5 -26.71 -23.23 30.52
N LEU A 6 -27.82 -22.88 29.85
CA LEU A 6 -27.79 -22.24 28.53
C LEU A 6 -27.12 -20.86 28.58
N THR A 7 -27.49 -20.01 29.55
CA THR A 7 -26.89 -18.68 29.69
C THR A 7 -25.38 -18.77 29.93
N VAL A 8 -24.94 -19.66 30.82
CA VAL A 8 -23.50 -19.85 31.09
C VAL A 8 -22.77 -20.31 29.83
N LEU A 9 -23.34 -21.28 29.09
CA LEU A 9 -22.76 -21.77 27.85
C LEU A 9 -22.60 -20.65 26.82
N LEU A 10 -23.60 -19.80 26.63
CA LEU A 10 -23.54 -18.66 25.71
C LEU A 10 -22.52 -17.62 26.14
N CYS A 11 -22.42 -17.30 27.44
CA CYS A 11 -21.42 -16.37 27.96
C CYS A 11 -19.99 -16.89 27.76
N VAL A 12 -19.76 -18.19 28.01
CA VAL A 12 -18.44 -18.81 27.76
C VAL A 12 -18.12 -18.79 26.27
N ALA A 13 -19.06 -19.17 25.41
CA ALA A 13 -18.87 -19.13 23.96
C ALA A 13 -18.54 -17.72 23.48
N TRP A 14 -19.25 -16.70 23.96
CA TRP A 14 -18.98 -15.30 23.63
C TRP A 14 -17.61 -14.84 24.12
N ALA A 15 -17.23 -15.16 25.35
CA ALA A 15 -15.91 -14.83 25.89
C ALA A 15 -14.78 -15.51 25.09
N LEU A 16 -14.96 -16.77 24.67
CA LEU A 16 -14.00 -17.49 23.83
C LEU A 16 -13.89 -16.86 22.43
N ILE A 17 -15.01 -16.45 21.82
CA ILE A 17 -15.01 -15.76 20.52
C ILE A 17 -14.28 -14.43 20.62
N LEU A 18 -14.54 -13.64 21.66
CA LEU A 18 -13.82 -12.38 21.89
C LEU A 18 -12.34 -12.62 22.13
N LEU A 19 -11.98 -13.58 22.96
CA LEU A 19 -10.57 -13.91 23.22
C LEU A 19 -9.86 -14.36 21.94
N TYR A 20 -10.53 -15.14 21.10
CA TYR A 20 -9.99 -15.52 19.80
C TYR A 20 -9.83 -14.32 18.88
N GLY A 21 -10.90 -13.55 18.67
CA GLY A 21 -10.93 -12.41 17.75
C GLY A 21 -10.00 -11.27 18.16
N GLU A 22 -9.90 -10.97 19.46
CA GLU A 22 -9.11 -9.84 19.97
C GLU A 22 -7.65 -10.19 20.26
N MET A 23 -7.27 -11.47 20.33
CA MET A 23 -5.90 -11.87 20.69
C MET A 23 -5.37 -12.97 19.77
N PHE A 24 -5.96 -14.17 19.80
CA PHE A 24 -5.37 -15.31 19.11
C PHE A 24 -5.34 -15.17 17.59
N ALA A 25 -6.36 -14.55 16.98
CA ALA A 25 -6.42 -14.34 15.53
C ALA A 25 -5.19 -13.58 15.00
N TYR A 26 -4.59 -12.70 15.81
CA TYR A 26 -3.41 -11.93 15.44
C TYR A 26 -2.10 -12.61 15.83
N TRP A 27 -2.09 -13.46 16.85
CA TRP A 27 -0.90 -14.21 17.25
C TRP A 27 -0.66 -15.48 16.41
N VAL A 28 -1.73 -16.10 15.91
CA VAL A 28 -1.65 -17.34 15.13
C VAL A 28 -0.73 -17.21 13.89
N PRO A 29 -0.81 -16.12 13.08
CA PRO A 29 0.09 -15.90 11.96
C PRO A 29 1.58 -16.05 12.28
N SER A 30 2.04 -15.33 13.30
CA SER A 30 3.45 -15.25 13.67
C SER A 30 3.95 -16.46 14.46
N LEU A 31 3.08 -17.13 15.21
CA LEU A 31 3.47 -18.26 16.04
C LEU A 31 3.38 -19.62 15.34
N PHE A 32 2.42 -19.80 14.41
CA PHE A 32 2.06 -21.15 13.96
C PHE A 32 1.91 -21.33 12.45
N THR A 33 1.48 -20.31 11.70
CA THR A 33 1.05 -20.55 10.29
C THR A 33 2.04 -20.04 9.25
N CYS A 34 2.83 -19.02 9.58
CA CYS A 34 3.71 -18.38 8.60
C CYS A 34 5.15 -18.33 9.12
N SER A 35 6.09 -18.48 8.20
CA SER A 35 7.52 -18.22 8.42
C SER A 35 8.10 -17.66 7.14
N TRP A 36 9.21 -16.93 7.24
CA TRP A 36 9.98 -16.59 6.05
C TRP A 36 10.39 -17.86 5.30
N PRO A 37 10.39 -17.86 3.96
CA PRO A 37 10.77 -19.03 3.19
C PRO A 37 12.22 -19.42 3.47
N HIS A 38 12.46 -20.69 3.80
CA HIS A 38 13.81 -21.22 3.98
C HIS A 38 14.43 -21.53 2.62
N LEU A 39 15.40 -20.73 2.18
CA LEU A 39 16.19 -21.04 0.99
C LEU A 39 17.10 -22.23 1.31
N ARG A 40 16.89 -23.38 0.65
CA ARG A 40 17.80 -24.54 0.76
C ARG A 40 19.09 -24.22 0.01
N THR A 41 20.19 -24.02 0.73
CA THR A 41 21.53 -23.92 0.14
C THR A 41 22.09 -25.33 -0.11
N SER A 42 22.44 -25.63 -1.36
CA SER A 42 23.15 -26.87 -1.74
C SER A 42 24.68 -26.78 -1.58
N SER A 43 25.21 -25.71 -0.97
CA SER A 43 26.65 -25.54 -0.74
C SER A 43 26.91 -24.90 0.62
N SER A 44 27.74 -25.59 1.40
CA SER A 44 27.94 -25.41 2.83
C SER A 44 28.87 -24.25 3.22
N ASN A 45 28.89 -23.11 2.50
CA ASN A 45 29.80 -22.02 2.86
C ASN A 45 29.45 -20.60 2.38
N SER A 46 28.23 -20.33 1.92
CA SER A 46 27.80 -18.94 1.67
C SER A 46 26.58 -18.61 2.52
N THR A 47 26.74 -17.71 3.49
CA THR A 47 25.62 -16.99 4.12
C THR A 47 24.93 -16.22 3.02
N VAL A 48 23.76 -16.68 2.58
CA VAL A 48 22.92 -15.89 1.67
C VAL A 48 22.38 -14.74 2.50
N ASP A 49 22.78 -13.53 2.13
CA ASP A 49 22.22 -12.29 2.68
C ASP A 49 20.85 -12.07 2.03
N TYR A 50 19.79 -12.06 2.82
CA TYR A 50 18.42 -11.90 2.34
C TYR A 50 17.73 -10.77 3.08
N LEU A 51 16.90 -10.04 2.36
CA LEU A 51 16.17 -8.89 2.88
C LEU A 51 14.73 -9.26 3.20
N LYS A 52 14.28 -8.92 4.40
CA LYS A 52 12.88 -9.04 4.82
C LYS A 52 12.19 -7.69 4.72
N VAL A 53 11.30 -7.55 3.75
CA VAL A 53 10.49 -6.34 3.59
C VAL A 53 9.06 -6.65 3.99
N ALA A 54 8.53 -5.90 4.95
CA ALA A 54 7.09 -5.86 5.22
C ALA A 54 6.45 -4.83 4.29
N VAL A 55 5.49 -5.25 3.47
CA VAL A 55 4.74 -4.37 2.57
C VAL A 55 3.33 -4.22 3.12
N ILE A 56 2.89 -2.99 3.33
CA ILE A 56 1.59 -2.65 3.88
C ILE A 56 0.90 -1.73 2.88
N ALA A 57 -0.23 -2.15 2.33
CA ALA A 57 -1.03 -1.39 1.39
C ALA A 57 -2.42 -1.11 1.98
N ASP A 58 -3.00 0.02 1.59
CA ASP A 58 -4.39 0.38 1.89
C ASP A 58 -4.77 0.34 3.38
N PRO A 59 -3.99 0.91 4.34
CA PRO A 59 -4.47 1.07 5.71
C PRO A 59 -5.81 1.81 5.80
N GLN A 60 -6.00 2.81 4.92
CA GLN A 60 -7.20 3.64 4.79
C GLN A 60 -7.83 4.02 6.13
N LEU A 61 -7.08 4.82 6.91
CA LEU A 61 -7.56 5.33 8.18
C LEU A 61 -8.92 5.99 8.00
N MET A 62 -9.90 5.50 8.76
CA MET A 62 -11.24 6.05 8.71
C MET A 62 -11.24 7.50 9.18
N ASP A 63 -11.98 8.33 8.44
CA ASP A 63 -12.24 9.73 8.76
C ASP A 63 -13.65 10.12 8.32
N LYS A 64 -13.98 11.42 8.33
CA LYS A 64 -15.31 11.92 7.96
C LYS A 64 -15.74 11.57 6.52
N THR A 65 -14.80 11.22 5.65
CA THR A 65 -15.05 10.86 4.26
C THR A 65 -15.47 9.40 4.09
N SER A 66 -15.18 8.53 5.07
CA SER A 66 -15.36 7.07 4.97
C SER A 66 -16.81 6.61 5.06
N LEU A 67 -17.53 7.01 6.10
CA LEU A 67 -18.89 6.50 6.39
C LEU A 67 -20.00 7.54 6.19
N HIS A 68 -19.68 8.70 5.60
CA HIS A 68 -20.58 9.86 5.51
C HIS A 68 -21.24 10.22 6.86
N LEU A 69 -20.54 9.94 7.98
CA LEU A 69 -20.99 10.30 9.31
C LEU A 69 -20.72 11.78 9.56
N PRO A 70 -21.57 12.47 10.36
CA PRO A 70 -21.30 13.85 10.72
C PRO A 70 -19.91 13.98 11.37
N PRO A 71 -19.11 14.99 10.96
CA PRO A 71 -17.83 15.25 11.58
C PRO A 71 -17.97 15.37 13.10
N GLU A 72 -16.99 14.85 13.83
CA GLU A 72 -16.94 14.86 15.30
C GLU A 72 -18.09 14.13 16.02
N SER A 73 -18.95 13.41 15.29
CA SER A 73 -20.00 12.59 15.92
C SER A 73 -19.41 11.46 16.76
N LEU A 74 -20.11 11.08 17.83
CA LEU A 74 -19.73 9.93 18.66
C LEU A 74 -19.61 8.64 17.84
N ALA A 75 -20.48 8.47 16.84
CA ALA A 75 -20.45 7.31 15.95
C ALA A 75 -19.14 7.25 15.13
N LEU A 76 -18.69 8.38 14.58
CA LEU A 76 -17.43 8.44 13.85
C LEU A 76 -16.25 8.18 14.79
N GLN A 77 -16.22 8.81 15.96
CA GLN A 77 -15.14 8.60 16.94
C GLN A 77 -15.05 7.13 17.39
N ILE A 78 -16.18 6.45 17.56
CA ILE A 78 -16.23 5.03 17.88
C ILE A 78 -15.69 4.19 16.71
N ALA A 79 -16.09 4.50 15.47
CA ALA A 79 -15.60 3.79 14.29
C ALA A 79 -14.08 3.94 14.17
N GLU A 80 -13.58 5.17 14.22
CA GLU A 80 -12.15 5.51 14.22
C GLU A 80 -11.39 4.73 15.30
N PHE A 81 -11.89 4.75 16.54
CA PHE A 81 -11.24 4.07 17.67
C PHE A 81 -11.08 2.56 17.44
N TYR A 82 -12.15 1.87 17.03
CA TYR A 82 -12.09 0.42 16.87
C TYR A 82 -11.29 0.01 15.62
N THR A 83 -11.33 0.78 14.53
CA THR A 83 -10.48 0.49 13.37
C THR A 83 -9.00 0.78 13.64
N ASP A 84 -8.70 1.82 14.41
CA ASP A 84 -7.32 2.12 14.83
C ASP A 84 -6.76 1.00 15.70
N LEU A 85 -7.54 0.52 16.68
CA LEU A 85 -7.16 -0.63 17.51
C LEU A 85 -6.94 -1.90 16.68
N TYR A 86 -7.84 -2.16 15.72
CA TYR A 86 -7.71 -3.29 14.82
C TYR A 86 -6.38 -3.24 14.04
N MET A 87 -6.08 -2.09 13.42
CA MET A 87 -4.86 -1.91 12.62
C MET A 87 -3.61 -1.99 13.47
N GLN A 88 -3.60 -1.32 14.64
CA GLN A 88 -2.47 -1.34 15.55
C GLN A 88 -2.17 -2.77 15.99
N ARG A 89 -3.20 -3.52 16.38
CA ARG A 89 -3.02 -4.91 16.76
C ARG A 89 -2.54 -5.78 15.60
N ALA A 90 -3.13 -5.64 14.42
CA ALA A 90 -2.71 -6.38 13.23
C ALA A 90 -1.22 -6.15 12.92
N PHE A 91 -0.76 -4.90 13.00
CA PHE A 91 0.63 -4.57 12.76
C PHE A 91 1.57 -5.14 13.84
N PHE A 92 1.30 -4.86 15.12
CA PHE A 92 2.20 -5.25 16.22
C PHE A 92 2.22 -6.75 16.52
N ALA A 93 1.11 -7.46 16.29
CA ALA A 93 0.99 -8.89 16.61
C ALA A 93 1.16 -9.82 15.39
N SER A 94 0.83 -9.35 14.19
CA SER A 94 0.90 -10.17 12.97
C SER A 94 2.02 -9.78 12.02
N VAL A 95 2.58 -8.56 12.08
CA VAL A 95 3.63 -8.11 11.14
C VAL A 95 4.99 -8.01 11.85
N LEU A 96 5.09 -7.21 12.91
CA LEU A 96 6.37 -6.97 13.58
C LEU A 96 7.07 -8.22 14.15
N PRO A 97 6.38 -9.26 14.63
CA PRO A 97 7.06 -10.47 15.11
C PRO A 97 7.86 -11.22 14.04
N PHE A 98 7.61 -10.95 12.75
CA PHE A 98 8.44 -11.47 11.66
C PHE A 98 9.81 -10.77 11.55
N ALA A 99 10.05 -9.73 12.35
CA ALA A 99 11.28 -8.93 12.37
C ALA A 99 11.71 -8.52 10.95
N PRO A 100 10.88 -7.72 10.23
CA PRO A 100 11.28 -7.17 8.94
C PRO A 100 12.45 -6.19 9.13
N ASP A 101 13.32 -6.11 8.13
CA ASP A 101 14.41 -5.13 8.10
C ASP A 101 13.91 -3.75 7.67
N VAL A 102 12.87 -3.74 6.80
CA VAL A 102 12.27 -2.54 6.22
C VAL A 102 10.75 -2.67 6.17
N ILE A 103 10.07 -1.55 6.40
CA ILE A 103 8.62 -1.41 6.20
C ILE A 103 8.37 -0.51 4.99
N LEU A 104 7.52 -0.96 4.09
CA LEU A 104 7.08 -0.21 2.92
C LEU A 104 5.57 -0.01 2.98
N PHE A 105 5.14 1.25 3.09
CA PHE A 105 3.75 1.62 2.91
C PHE A 105 3.47 1.95 1.43
N LEU A 106 2.51 1.23 0.84
CA LEU A 106 2.23 1.21 -0.60
C LEU A 106 0.91 1.90 -0.92
N GLY A 107 0.76 3.13 -0.42
CA GLY A 107 -0.36 4.03 -0.66
C GLY A 107 -1.62 3.78 0.15
N ASP A 108 -2.51 4.77 0.07
CA ASP A 108 -3.83 4.83 0.69
C ASP A 108 -3.76 4.67 2.22
N TYR A 109 -2.92 5.49 2.85
CA TYR A 109 -2.81 5.52 4.31
C TYR A 109 -4.04 6.16 4.93
N PHE A 110 -4.53 7.20 4.28
CA PHE A 110 -5.75 7.92 4.64
C PHE A 110 -6.84 7.56 3.66
N ASP A 111 -8.10 7.70 4.08
CA ASP A 111 -9.25 7.54 3.18
C ASP A 111 -9.62 8.88 2.51
N GLY A 112 -9.54 10.00 3.24
CA GLY A 112 -10.02 11.30 2.79
C GLY A 112 -8.96 12.31 2.37
N GLY A 113 -7.69 11.92 2.20
CA GLY A 113 -6.53 12.84 2.14
C GLY A 113 -6.77 14.17 1.40
N PRO A 114 -7.12 14.16 0.09
CA PRO A 114 -7.39 15.36 -0.70
C PRO A 114 -8.60 16.19 -0.27
N TYR A 115 -9.50 15.63 0.54
CA TYR A 115 -10.76 16.23 0.97
C TYR A 115 -10.72 16.73 2.42
N LEU A 116 -9.66 16.41 3.17
CA LEU A 116 -9.43 16.91 4.53
C LEU A 116 -8.76 18.29 4.54
N THR A 117 -9.22 19.14 5.47
CA THR A 117 -8.48 20.35 5.84
C THR A 117 -7.13 19.98 6.46
N ASP A 118 -6.18 20.92 6.52
CA ASP A 118 -4.85 20.65 7.10
C ASP A 118 -4.93 20.19 8.55
N GLU A 119 -5.87 20.71 9.34
CA GLU A 119 -6.04 20.30 10.74
C GLU A 119 -6.64 18.90 10.88
N GLU A 120 -7.62 18.54 10.04
CA GLU A 120 -8.17 17.18 10.01
C GLU A 120 -7.15 16.16 9.51
N TRP A 121 -6.37 16.54 8.51
CA TRP A 121 -5.29 15.71 7.98
C TRP A 121 -4.18 15.51 9.02
N LYS A 122 -3.78 16.55 9.76
CA LYS A 122 -2.81 16.42 10.87
C LYS A 122 -3.32 15.49 11.97
N LYS A 123 -4.61 15.54 12.33
CA LYS A 123 -5.22 14.60 13.27
C LYS A 123 -5.10 13.16 12.75
N SER A 124 -5.44 12.94 11.47
CA SER A 124 -5.33 11.64 10.81
C SER A 124 -3.88 11.14 10.76
N PHE A 125 -2.92 12.02 10.43
CA PHE A 125 -1.50 11.69 10.45
C PHE A 125 -0.98 11.37 11.86
N SER A 126 -1.45 12.08 12.89
CA SER A 126 -1.12 11.74 14.28
C SER A 126 -1.65 10.35 14.67
N ARG A 127 -2.86 9.99 14.22
CA ARG A 127 -3.42 8.65 14.41
C ARG A 127 -2.59 7.60 13.66
N PHE A 128 -2.26 7.84 12.39
CA PHE A 128 -1.41 6.96 11.58
C PHE A 128 -0.09 6.66 12.29
N ARG A 129 0.60 7.70 12.77
CA ARG A 129 1.82 7.54 13.55
C ARG A 129 1.63 6.72 14.82
N HIS A 130 0.54 6.94 15.56
CA HIS A 130 0.25 6.19 16.77
C HIS A 130 -0.05 4.71 16.49
N ILE A 131 -0.86 4.42 15.46
CA ILE A 131 -1.27 3.06 15.06
C ILE A 131 -0.04 2.21 14.71
N PHE A 132 0.89 2.78 13.94
CA PHE A 132 2.06 2.05 13.44
C PHE A 132 3.33 2.28 14.27
N GLY A 133 3.24 2.94 15.43
CA GLY A 133 4.38 3.18 16.32
C GLY A 133 5.49 4.04 15.71
N LEU A 134 5.12 5.00 14.86
CA LEU A 134 6.07 5.89 14.17
C LEU A 134 6.31 7.15 15.00
N ASN A 135 7.51 7.34 15.54
CA ASN A 135 7.82 8.55 16.34
C ASN A 135 8.14 9.76 15.45
N GLU A 136 8.27 10.96 16.03
CA GLU A 136 8.71 12.19 15.32
C GLU A 136 10.08 12.05 14.62
N GLN A 137 10.91 11.12 15.09
CA GLN A 137 12.18 10.72 14.49
C GLN A 137 12.17 9.28 13.93
N GLY A 138 11.03 8.58 13.96
CA GLY A 138 10.90 7.19 13.49
C GLY A 138 11.25 6.08 14.48
N GLU A 139 11.51 6.36 15.76
CA GLU A 139 12.07 5.36 16.70
C GLU A 139 11.08 4.71 17.69
N TYR A 140 10.20 3.83 17.21
CA TYR A 140 10.12 2.50 17.84
C TYR A 140 10.55 1.52 16.75
N THR A 141 11.70 0.87 16.99
CA THR A 141 12.51 0.06 16.06
C THR A 141 13.37 0.88 15.09
N GLU A 142 14.66 0.57 14.98
CA GLU A 142 15.64 1.16 14.04
C GLU A 142 15.32 0.85 12.55
N MET A 143 14.07 0.51 12.24
CA MET A 143 13.62 0.01 10.94
C MET A 143 13.38 1.18 9.99
N GLN A 144 13.90 1.07 8.77
CA GLN A 144 13.67 2.08 7.75
C GLN A 144 12.25 1.95 7.20
N VAL A 145 11.55 3.07 7.09
CA VAL A 145 10.17 3.13 6.57
C VAL A 145 10.13 3.94 5.28
N TYR A 146 9.52 3.37 4.25
CA TYR A 146 9.33 4.00 2.94
C TYR A 146 7.85 4.16 2.61
N TYR A 147 7.54 5.20 1.83
CA TYR A 147 6.19 5.65 1.55
C TYR A 147 5.99 5.92 0.06
N ILE A 148 4.90 5.44 -0.52
CA ILE A 148 4.44 5.80 -1.87
C ILE A 148 2.98 6.22 -1.78
N PRO A 149 2.58 7.37 -2.34
CA PRO A 149 1.21 7.82 -2.20
C PRO A 149 0.24 6.91 -2.96
N GLY A 150 -0.95 6.75 -2.38
CA GLY A 150 -2.14 6.25 -3.05
C GLY A 150 -3.07 7.37 -3.52
N ASN A 151 -4.14 7.02 -4.22
CA ASN A 151 -5.11 8.01 -4.69
C ASN A 151 -5.95 8.61 -3.55
N HIS A 152 -6.15 7.91 -2.44
CA HIS A 152 -6.78 8.47 -1.25
C HIS A 152 -5.83 9.39 -0.45
N ASP A 153 -4.52 9.35 -0.71
CA ASP A 153 -3.56 10.29 -0.10
C ASP A 153 -3.47 11.60 -0.87
N ILE A 154 -3.32 11.54 -2.21
CA ILE A 154 -3.02 12.70 -3.06
C ILE A 154 -4.03 12.97 -4.17
N GLY A 155 -4.94 12.05 -4.45
CA GLY A 155 -5.92 12.14 -5.54
C GLY A 155 -5.35 11.72 -6.89
N TYR A 156 -6.11 12.01 -7.95
CA TYR A 156 -5.69 11.81 -9.34
C TYR A 156 -5.30 13.14 -10.00
N GLU A 157 -4.98 13.08 -11.30
CA GLU A 157 -4.61 14.22 -12.12
C GLU A 157 -5.51 15.45 -11.92
N TYR A 158 -6.84 15.27 -11.88
CA TYR A 158 -7.76 16.39 -11.68
C TYR A 158 -7.56 17.06 -10.31
N SER A 159 -7.51 16.27 -9.23
CA SER A 159 -7.32 16.77 -7.86
C SER A 159 -6.01 17.53 -7.72
N HIS A 160 -4.93 17.05 -8.35
CA HIS A 160 -3.63 17.73 -8.33
C HIS A 160 -3.68 19.15 -8.93
N ALA A 161 -4.52 19.37 -9.95
CA ALA A 161 -4.67 20.68 -10.58
C ALA A 161 -5.51 21.64 -9.72
N GLN A 162 -6.51 21.12 -9.00
CA GLN A 162 -7.40 21.94 -8.16
C GLN A 162 -6.82 22.21 -6.77
N LYS A 163 -6.01 21.28 -6.25
CA LYS A 163 -5.53 21.27 -4.86
C LYS A 163 -4.02 21.02 -4.77
N PRO A 164 -3.18 21.92 -5.31
CA PRO A 164 -1.71 21.75 -5.27
C PRO A 164 -1.15 21.68 -3.83
N GLU A 165 -1.87 22.22 -2.84
CA GLU A 165 -1.53 22.14 -1.43
C GLU A 165 -1.51 20.70 -0.89
N VAL A 166 -2.32 19.80 -1.45
CA VAL A 166 -2.33 18.37 -1.05
C VAL A 166 -1.01 17.71 -1.42
N ILE A 167 -0.51 17.98 -2.63
CA ILE A 167 0.82 17.50 -3.07
C ILE A 167 1.92 18.06 -2.18
N ARG A 168 1.88 19.37 -1.90
CA ARG A 168 2.88 20.02 -1.06
C ARG A 168 2.89 19.40 0.34
N ARG A 169 1.72 19.25 0.97
CA ARG A 169 1.57 18.66 2.31
C ARG A 169 2.09 17.23 2.37
N TYR A 170 1.80 16.43 1.34
CA TYR A 170 2.35 15.08 1.22
C TYR A 170 3.87 15.11 1.14
N GLU A 171 4.44 15.89 0.20
CA GLU A 171 5.89 15.93 -0.01
C GLU A 171 6.66 16.52 1.18
N GLU A 172 6.09 17.48 1.91
CA GLU A 172 6.64 18.02 3.16
C GLU A 172 6.67 16.98 4.29
N THR A 173 5.76 15.99 4.28
CA THR A 173 5.64 15.01 5.37
C THR A 173 6.31 13.68 5.06
N PHE A 174 6.09 13.14 3.86
CA PHE A 174 6.55 11.80 3.45
C PHE A 174 7.72 11.85 2.46
N GLY A 175 8.10 13.04 1.99
CA GLY A 175 9.15 13.22 0.99
C GLY A 175 8.62 13.15 -0.45
N VAL A 176 9.54 13.25 -1.40
CA VAL A 176 9.23 13.25 -2.83
C VAL A 176 8.55 11.95 -3.26
N ARG A 177 7.61 12.03 -4.21
CA ARG A 177 6.78 10.88 -4.62
C ARG A 177 7.44 9.92 -5.61
N ASN A 178 8.43 10.41 -6.36
CA ASN A 178 9.22 9.62 -7.30
C ASN A 178 10.66 9.58 -6.79
N TYR A 179 11.14 8.40 -6.38
CA TYR A 179 12.47 8.25 -5.81
C TYR A 179 12.97 6.82 -5.93
N ARG A 180 14.28 6.68 -5.72
CA ARG A 180 14.97 5.40 -5.64
C ARG A 180 15.64 5.29 -4.27
N PHE A 181 15.61 4.08 -3.72
CA PHE A 181 16.47 3.68 -2.62
C PHE A 181 17.01 2.27 -2.89
N SER A 182 18.12 1.93 -2.25
CA SER A 182 18.77 0.63 -2.42
C SER A 182 18.93 -0.03 -1.07
N ILE A 183 18.59 -1.32 -0.99
CA ILE A 183 18.83 -2.14 0.19
C ILE A 183 19.62 -3.36 -0.26
N GLY A 184 20.86 -3.48 0.23
CA GLY A 184 21.81 -4.46 -0.28
C GLY A 184 22.08 -4.25 -1.78
N LYS A 185 21.73 -5.24 -2.60
CA LYS A 185 21.93 -5.23 -4.07
C LYS A 185 20.63 -5.07 -4.86
N VAL A 186 19.57 -4.63 -4.19
CA VAL A 186 18.24 -4.45 -4.76
C VAL A 186 17.90 -2.97 -4.74
N ASP A 187 17.56 -2.45 -5.92
CA ASP A 187 17.06 -1.10 -6.08
C ASP A 187 15.53 -1.13 -6.05
N PHE A 188 14.94 -0.31 -5.21
CA PHE A 188 13.51 -0.06 -5.16
C PHE A 188 13.21 1.25 -5.85
N ILE A 189 12.37 1.18 -6.89
CA ILE A 189 12.01 2.32 -7.74
C ILE A 189 10.57 2.69 -7.43
N ALA A 190 10.37 3.73 -6.64
CA ALA A 190 9.05 4.27 -6.29
C ALA A 190 8.58 5.23 -7.38
N VAL A 191 7.42 4.94 -7.97
CA VAL A 191 6.80 5.75 -9.01
C VAL A 191 5.42 6.23 -8.54
N ASP A 192 5.20 7.55 -8.65
CA ASP A 192 3.88 8.17 -8.45
C ASP A 192 2.93 7.69 -9.56
N ALA A 193 2.12 6.70 -9.22
CA ALA A 193 1.22 6.04 -10.16
C ALA A 193 0.09 6.99 -10.62
N GLN A 194 -0.32 7.92 -9.76
CA GLN A 194 -1.43 8.86 -9.98
C GLN A 194 -1.13 9.87 -11.09
N THR A 195 0.13 9.99 -11.50
CA THR A 195 0.57 10.90 -12.57
C THR A 195 0.97 10.20 -13.87
N VAL A 196 1.11 8.87 -13.89
CA VAL A 196 1.70 8.13 -15.02
C VAL A 196 0.94 8.35 -16.33
N ASP A 197 -0.40 8.27 -16.29
CA ASP A 197 -1.28 8.42 -17.46
C ASP A 197 -1.87 9.82 -17.63
N GLY A 198 -1.42 10.78 -16.81
CA GLY A 198 -1.87 12.15 -16.89
C GLY A 198 -1.41 12.85 -18.18
N ASN A 199 -1.89 14.07 -18.40
CA ASN A 199 -1.49 14.91 -19.51
C ASN A 199 0.01 15.26 -19.44
N ARG A 200 0.79 14.80 -20.42
CA ARG A 200 2.26 14.98 -20.49
C ARG A 200 2.73 16.43 -20.44
N LYS A 201 1.87 17.41 -20.74
CA LYS A 201 2.22 18.84 -20.62
C LYS A 201 2.23 19.35 -19.18
N LYS A 202 1.64 18.59 -18.25
CA LYS A 202 1.59 18.97 -16.83
C LYS A 202 2.90 18.65 -16.13
N HIS A 203 3.30 19.56 -15.26
CA HIS A 203 4.57 19.50 -14.53
C HIS A 203 4.79 18.19 -13.76
N LEU A 204 3.76 17.70 -13.04
CA LEU A 204 3.87 16.49 -12.23
C LEU A 204 4.10 15.24 -13.10
N VAL A 205 3.36 15.13 -14.20
CA VAL A 205 3.51 14.04 -15.18
C VAL A 205 4.90 14.07 -15.80
N SER A 206 5.39 15.26 -16.16
CA SER A 206 6.74 15.43 -16.69
C SER A 206 7.81 14.99 -15.69
N LYS A 207 7.68 15.38 -14.41
CA LYS A 207 8.61 14.97 -13.34
C LYS A 207 8.68 13.46 -13.17
N THR A 208 7.53 12.78 -13.17
CA THR A 208 7.47 11.30 -13.08
C THR A 208 8.21 10.64 -14.24
N TRP A 209 7.93 11.06 -15.48
CA TRP A 209 8.58 10.46 -16.65
C TRP A 209 10.05 10.87 -16.82
N GLU A 210 10.46 12.04 -16.34
CA GLU A 210 11.87 12.45 -16.26
C GLU A 210 12.63 11.57 -15.26
N PHE A 211 12.06 11.32 -14.08
CA PHE A 211 12.62 10.39 -13.11
C PHE A 211 12.79 8.98 -13.69
N VAL A 212 11.74 8.42 -14.30
CA VAL A 212 11.80 7.09 -14.95
C VAL A 212 12.88 7.05 -16.04
N LYS A 213 13.03 8.13 -16.82
CA LYS A 213 14.09 8.25 -17.82
C LYS A 213 15.48 8.24 -17.17
N ASN A 214 15.68 8.99 -16.09
CA ASN A 214 16.96 9.05 -15.38
C ASN A 214 17.34 7.68 -14.80
N VAL A 215 16.40 6.95 -14.21
CA VAL A 215 16.61 5.57 -13.74
C VAL A 215 16.95 4.60 -14.89
N SER A 216 16.37 4.81 -16.08
CA SER A 216 16.59 3.93 -17.23
C SER A 216 17.99 4.02 -17.85
N VAL A 217 18.66 5.16 -17.68
CA VAL A 217 20.01 5.41 -18.25
C VAL A 217 21.14 5.10 -17.29
N ASP A 218 20.84 4.81 -16.01
CA ASP A 218 21.86 4.42 -15.05
C ASP A 218 22.52 3.11 -15.46
N GLY A 219 23.86 3.14 -15.51
CA GLY A 219 24.70 2.02 -15.94
C GLY A 219 24.84 0.88 -14.92
N GLU A 220 24.31 1.06 -13.71
CA GLU A 220 24.34 0.03 -12.67
C GLU A 220 23.23 -1.02 -12.85
N VAL A 221 23.64 -2.28 -12.94
CA VAL A 221 22.77 -3.44 -13.15
C VAL A 221 22.41 -4.07 -11.80
N HIS A 222 21.68 -3.34 -10.96
CA HIS A 222 21.04 -3.93 -9.78
C HIS A 222 19.70 -4.57 -10.15
N GLN A 223 19.28 -5.56 -9.36
CA GLN A 223 17.93 -6.09 -9.49
C GLN A 223 16.96 -5.00 -9.03
N ARG A 224 15.92 -4.73 -9.83
CA ARG A 224 14.97 -3.64 -9.55
C ARG A 224 13.62 -4.18 -9.13
N VAL A 225 13.05 -3.58 -8.10
CA VAL A 225 11.66 -3.74 -7.69
C VAL A 225 10.93 -2.44 -8.02
N LEU A 226 9.89 -2.52 -8.85
CA LEU A 226 9.02 -1.37 -9.12
C LEU A 226 7.95 -1.31 -8.03
N LEU A 227 7.81 -0.15 -7.41
CA LEU A 227 6.82 0.11 -6.40
C LEU A 227 5.87 1.19 -6.89
N MET A 228 4.57 0.90 -6.89
CA MET A 228 3.55 1.84 -7.35
C MET A 228 2.20 1.47 -6.75
N HIS A 229 1.39 2.45 -6.34
CA HIS A 229 0.11 2.12 -5.72
C HIS A 229 -0.92 1.57 -6.74
N ILE A 230 -1.18 2.30 -7.83
CA ILE A 230 -2.10 1.85 -8.89
C ILE A 230 -1.41 0.74 -9.70
N PRO A 231 -2.01 -0.46 -9.83
CA PRO A 231 -1.41 -1.59 -10.52
C PRO A 231 -1.23 -1.39 -12.03
N LEU A 232 -0.37 -2.20 -12.65
CA LEU A 232 -0.20 -2.20 -14.10
C LEU A 232 -1.42 -2.78 -14.83
N TYR A 233 -1.55 -2.36 -16.09
CA TYR A 233 -2.57 -2.83 -17.01
C TYR A 233 -2.67 -4.36 -17.04
N ARG A 234 -3.91 -4.84 -17.08
CA ARG A 234 -4.26 -6.24 -17.31
C ARG A 234 -5.66 -6.31 -17.92
N PRO A 235 -5.93 -7.20 -18.88
CA PRO A 235 -7.27 -7.33 -19.46
C PRO A 235 -8.35 -7.57 -18.40
N ASP A 236 -9.58 -7.20 -18.72
CA ASP A 236 -10.74 -7.56 -17.90
C ASP A 236 -10.78 -9.09 -17.70
N ASP A 237 -11.28 -9.51 -16.54
CA ASP A 237 -11.38 -10.92 -16.15
C ASP A 237 -10.03 -11.67 -16.08
N THR A 238 -8.91 -10.96 -16.01
CA THR A 238 -7.59 -11.57 -15.80
C THR A 238 -7.58 -12.38 -14.49
N TYR A 239 -7.18 -13.65 -14.58
CA TYR A 239 -7.02 -14.50 -13.40
C TYR A 239 -5.87 -14.00 -12.50
N CYS A 240 -6.21 -13.74 -11.24
CA CYS A 240 -5.34 -13.09 -10.24
C CYS A 240 -4.78 -14.04 -9.18
N GLY A 241 -4.77 -15.34 -9.46
CA GLY A 241 -4.36 -16.36 -8.49
C GLY A 241 -5.50 -16.87 -7.61
N LEU A 242 -5.19 -17.86 -6.77
CA LEU A 242 -6.18 -18.64 -6.01
C LEU A 242 -6.80 -17.90 -4.82
N TYR A 243 -6.16 -16.83 -4.36
CA TYR A 243 -6.53 -16.13 -3.12
C TYR A 243 -7.31 -14.83 -3.35
N ARG A 244 -7.63 -14.49 -4.60
CA ARG A 244 -8.52 -13.38 -4.92
C ARG A 244 -9.94 -13.72 -4.48
N ASN A 245 -10.59 -12.80 -3.77
CA ASN A 245 -11.99 -12.96 -3.33
C ASN A 245 -13.00 -12.35 -4.31
N SER A 246 -12.61 -11.30 -5.02
CA SER A 246 -13.44 -10.54 -5.95
C SER A 246 -13.57 -11.26 -7.29
N PRO A 247 -14.78 -11.32 -7.87
CA PRO A 247 -15.06 -12.20 -9.01
C PRO A 247 -14.41 -11.73 -10.31
N ILE A 248 -14.17 -10.43 -10.48
CA ILE A 248 -13.70 -9.86 -11.75
C ILE A 248 -12.64 -8.77 -11.54
N ILE A 249 -11.78 -8.63 -12.53
CA ILE A 249 -10.91 -7.47 -12.74
C ILE A 249 -11.60 -6.60 -13.79
N ASN A 250 -11.67 -5.29 -13.55
CA ASN A 250 -12.32 -4.37 -14.47
C ASN A 250 -11.50 -3.09 -14.65
N GLN A 251 -11.07 -2.85 -15.88
CA GLN A 251 -10.36 -1.66 -16.32
C GLN A 251 -11.29 -0.45 -16.35
N ARG A 252 -11.35 0.29 -15.23
CA ARG A 252 -12.13 1.52 -15.13
C ARG A 252 -11.24 2.75 -15.19
N VAL A 253 -11.61 3.68 -16.07
CA VAL A 253 -11.02 5.03 -16.12
C VAL A 253 -12.15 6.03 -16.31
N SER A 254 -12.18 7.07 -15.48
CA SER A 254 -13.08 8.20 -15.60
C SER A 254 -12.28 9.48 -15.82
N ARG A 255 -12.76 10.32 -16.73
CA ARG A 255 -12.13 11.60 -17.08
C ARG A 255 -13.13 12.74 -16.97
N THR A 256 -12.63 13.92 -16.66
CA THR A 256 -13.46 15.13 -16.57
C THR A 256 -13.86 15.64 -17.96
N SER A 257 -15.11 16.08 -18.13
CA SER A 257 -15.65 16.50 -19.43
C SER A 257 -15.00 17.77 -20.00
N SER A 258 -14.44 18.64 -19.15
CA SER A 258 -13.92 19.95 -19.56
C SER A 258 -12.47 19.92 -20.03
N VAL A 259 -11.59 19.23 -19.28
CA VAL A 259 -10.14 19.24 -19.49
C VAL A 259 -9.56 17.86 -19.80
N ASN A 260 -10.40 16.82 -19.81
CA ASN A 260 -10.04 15.42 -20.05
C ASN A 260 -9.01 14.84 -19.06
N ASP A 261 -8.94 15.46 -17.87
CA ASP A 261 -8.09 15.01 -16.76
C ASP A 261 -8.63 13.73 -16.14
N ILE A 262 -7.73 12.85 -15.71
CA ILE A 262 -8.11 11.64 -14.98
C ILE A 262 -8.74 12.02 -13.64
N TRP A 263 -10.00 11.62 -13.47
CA TRP A 263 -10.74 11.74 -12.21
C TRP A 263 -10.62 10.46 -11.38
N TYR A 264 -10.59 9.30 -12.04
CA TYR A 264 -10.44 8.00 -11.41
C TYR A 264 -9.81 7.01 -12.38
N GLN A 265 -9.00 6.08 -11.87
CA GLN A 265 -8.35 5.06 -12.65
C GLN A 265 -7.99 3.85 -11.77
N SER A 266 -8.45 2.65 -12.16
CA SER A 266 -8.17 1.41 -11.41
C SER A 266 -6.82 0.77 -11.74
N TYR A 267 -6.33 0.96 -12.97
CA TYR A 267 -5.07 0.39 -13.45
C TYR A 267 -4.40 1.38 -14.40
N VAL A 268 -3.07 1.39 -14.41
CA VAL A 268 -2.28 2.14 -15.41
C VAL A 268 -2.59 1.62 -16.81
N SER A 269 -2.54 2.50 -17.81
CA SER A 269 -2.81 2.17 -19.21
C SER A 269 -1.81 1.14 -19.76
N GLU A 270 -2.23 0.40 -20.79
CA GLU A 270 -1.40 -0.62 -21.41
C GLU A 270 -0.06 -0.05 -21.93
N ASP A 271 -0.11 1.11 -22.58
CA ASP A 271 1.07 1.77 -23.14
C ASP A 271 2.05 2.22 -22.05
N SER A 272 1.54 2.85 -20.99
CA SER A 272 2.36 3.28 -19.87
C SER A 272 2.94 2.10 -19.09
N SER A 273 2.17 1.01 -18.94
CA SER A 273 2.62 -0.22 -18.30
C SER A 273 3.78 -0.86 -19.06
N LYS A 274 3.65 -1.01 -20.38
CA LYS A 274 4.74 -1.48 -21.26
C LYS A 274 5.97 -0.58 -21.16
N ARG A 275 5.76 0.74 -21.19
CA ARG A 275 6.85 1.71 -21.13
C ARG A 275 7.59 1.69 -19.79
N LEU A 276 6.88 1.58 -18.66
CA LEU A 276 7.48 1.45 -17.33
C LEU A 276 8.32 0.17 -17.25
N MET A 277 7.78 -0.97 -17.67
CA MET A 277 8.51 -2.24 -17.67
C MET A 277 9.76 -2.19 -18.56
N ASP A 278 9.66 -1.59 -19.76
CA ASP A 278 10.78 -1.50 -20.69
C ASP A 278 11.90 -0.57 -20.21
N MET A 279 11.53 0.56 -19.57
CA MET A 279 12.50 1.57 -19.11
C MET A 279 13.14 1.18 -17.78
N ILE A 280 12.34 0.71 -16.81
CA ILE A 280 12.83 0.38 -15.47
C ILE A 280 13.47 -1.01 -15.45
N LYS A 281 12.95 -1.96 -16.25
CA LYS A 281 13.37 -3.37 -16.29
C LYS A 281 13.27 -4.06 -14.92
N PRO A 282 12.11 -3.97 -14.22
CA PRO A 282 11.96 -4.57 -12.90
C PRO A 282 11.92 -6.10 -12.99
N LYS A 283 12.24 -6.76 -11.89
CA LYS A 283 12.08 -8.21 -11.70
C LYS A 283 10.86 -8.59 -10.87
N LEU A 284 10.40 -7.63 -10.08
CA LEU A 284 9.20 -7.72 -9.26
C LEU A 284 8.52 -6.35 -9.28
N ILE A 285 7.18 -6.37 -9.30
CA ILE A 285 6.35 -5.19 -9.14
C ILE A 285 5.50 -5.42 -7.91
N LEU A 286 5.40 -4.42 -7.04
CA LEU A 286 4.52 -4.41 -5.89
C LEU A 286 3.52 -3.28 -6.07
N SER A 287 2.23 -3.60 -5.95
CA SER A 287 1.14 -2.64 -6.05
C SER A 287 0.06 -2.84 -4.96
N GLY A 288 -0.84 -1.86 -4.82
CA GLY A 288 -1.96 -1.88 -3.88
C GLY A 288 -3.28 -1.64 -4.61
N HIS A 289 -4.13 -0.75 -4.08
CA HIS A 289 -5.32 -0.16 -4.73
C HIS A 289 -6.54 -1.09 -4.88
N ASP A 290 -6.36 -2.36 -5.26
CA ASP A 290 -7.48 -3.25 -5.58
C ASP A 290 -8.13 -3.90 -4.33
N HIS A 291 -7.55 -3.70 -3.14
CA HIS A 291 -7.98 -4.22 -1.83
C HIS A 291 -8.24 -5.73 -1.80
N ASP A 292 -7.58 -6.47 -2.67
CA ASP A 292 -7.75 -7.90 -2.82
C ASP A 292 -6.45 -8.51 -3.33
N GLN A 293 -6.23 -9.77 -2.98
CA GLN A 293 -4.99 -10.43 -3.33
C GLN A 293 -4.96 -10.69 -4.84
N CYS A 294 -3.89 -10.26 -5.49
CA CYS A 294 -3.70 -10.58 -6.90
C CYS A 294 -2.24 -10.79 -7.24
N THR A 295 -1.93 -11.95 -7.81
CA THR A 295 -0.62 -12.21 -8.42
C THR A 295 -0.78 -12.48 -9.90
N ILE A 296 -0.09 -11.69 -10.72
CA ILE A 296 -0.04 -11.89 -12.16
C ILE A 296 1.41 -11.88 -12.67
N THR A 297 1.60 -12.44 -13.86
CA THR A 297 2.90 -12.43 -14.55
C THR A 297 2.77 -11.68 -15.87
N HIS A 298 3.43 -10.53 -15.95
CA HIS A 298 3.52 -9.73 -17.16
C HIS A 298 4.57 -10.28 -18.10
N GLN A 299 4.29 -10.25 -19.40
CA GLN A 299 5.28 -10.55 -20.43
C GLN A 299 5.98 -9.26 -20.85
N SER A 300 7.25 -9.11 -20.48
CA SER A 300 8.08 -7.97 -20.91
C SER A 300 9.13 -8.39 -21.94
N LYS A 301 9.74 -7.41 -22.62
CA LYS A 301 10.86 -7.66 -23.55
C LYS A 301 12.08 -8.30 -22.88
N PHE A 302 12.20 -8.17 -21.56
CA PHE A 302 13.33 -8.65 -20.76
C PHE A 302 12.99 -9.92 -19.95
N GLY A 303 11.87 -10.56 -20.27
CA GLY A 303 11.37 -11.77 -19.62
C GLY A 303 10.11 -11.53 -18.78
N PRO A 304 9.58 -12.59 -18.15
CA PRO A 304 8.41 -12.49 -17.30
C PRO A 304 8.69 -11.68 -16.04
N ILE A 305 7.75 -10.84 -15.64
CA ILE A 305 7.82 -10.01 -14.42
C ILE A 305 6.59 -10.31 -13.58
N LYS A 306 6.78 -10.70 -12.32
CA LYS A 306 5.67 -10.93 -11.40
C LYS A 306 5.23 -9.59 -10.81
N GLU A 307 3.93 -9.33 -10.80
CA GLU A 307 3.30 -8.27 -10.01
C GLU A 307 2.48 -8.91 -8.89
N VAL A 308 2.63 -8.37 -7.67
CA VAL A 308 1.91 -8.80 -6.47
C VAL A 308 1.18 -7.60 -5.87
N LEU A 309 -0.12 -7.78 -5.68
CA LEU A 309 -1.01 -6.98 -4.83
C LEU A 309 -1.38 -7.83 -3.61
#